data_AF-A0A1C3VT27-F1
#
_entry.id   AF-A0A1C3VT27-F1
#
_cell.length_a   1.000
_cell.length_b   1.000
_cell.length_c   1.000
_cell.angle_alpha   90.00
_cell.angle_beta   90.00
_cell.angle_gamma   90.00
#
_symmetry.space_group_name_H-M   'P 1'
#
loop_
_entity.id
_entity.type
_entity.pdbx_description
1 polymer ?
#
loop_
_entity_poly.entity_id
_entity_poly.type
_entity_poly.pdbx_seq_one_letter_code
_entity_poly.pdbx_strand_id
1 'polypeptide(L)' 'MRTEFRTAKQIDADKLDLQVYNLICALDSFAEKYGDDRVRDMSSQIYGMRHRVRRHMHSKDLEASS' A
#
# COMPACT_ATOMS: atom_id res chain seq x y z
N MET A 1 -24.03 -15.06 8.43
CA MET A 1 -22.78 -14.25 8.42
C MET A 1 -21.73 -15.08 7.70
N ARG A 2 -21.43 -14.77 6.43
CA ARG A 2 -20.39 -15.49 5.68
C ARG A 2 -19.04 -14.94 6.13
N THR A 3 -18.25 -15.75 6.80
CA THR A 3 -16.84 -15.46 7.03
C THR A 3 -16.12 -15.67 5.70
N GLU A 4 -15.95 -14.62 4.92
CA GLU A 4 -15.15 -14.71 3.69
C GLU A 4 -13.68 -14.88 4.10
N PHE A 5 -13.18 -16.12 3.99
CA PHE A 5 -11.78 -16.40 4.18
C PHE A 5 -10.99 -15.77 3.04
N ARG A 6 -10.04 -14.87 3.37
CA ARG A 6 -9.11 -14.33 2.39
C ARG A 6 -8.31 -15.46 1.75
N THR A 7 -8.19 -15.41 0.43
CA THR A 7 -7.28 -16.26 -0.34
C THR A 7 -5.83 -15.98 0.03
N ALA A 8 -4.94 -16.96 -0.16
CA ALA A 8 -3.50 -16.78 0.07
C ALA A 8 -2.94 -15.55 -0.69
N LYS A 9 -3.42 -15.33 -1.93
CA LYS A 9 -3.05 -14.17 -2.76
C LYS A 9 -3.46 -12.83 -2.12
N GLN A 10 -4.66 -12.74 -1.55
CA GLN A 10 -5.11 -11.52 -0.85
C GLN A 10 -4.27 -11.26 0.42
N ILE A 11 -3.95 -12.31 1.18
CA ILE A 11 -3.10 -12.20 2.37
C ILE A 11 -1.70 -11.69 1.99
N ASP A 12 -1.10 -12.23 0.93
CA ASP A 12 0.23 -11.80 0.50
C ASP A 12 0.22 -10.39 -0.11
N ALA A 13 -0.87 -10.00 -0.77
CA ALA A 13 -1.08 -8.62 -1.20
C ALA A 13 -1.20 -7.65 -0.03
N ASP A 14 -1.95 -8.01 1.02
CA ASP A 14 -2.08 -7.18 2.23
C ASP A 14 -0.71 -6.98 2.93
N LYS A 15 0.11 -8.04 3.00
CA LYS A 15 1.47 -7.95 3.55
C LYS A 15 2.34 -7.01 2.73
N LEU A 16 2.30 -7.12 1.41
CA LEU A 16 3.05 -6.25 0.51
C LEU A 16 2.60 -4.79 0.66
N ASP A 17 1.29 -4.55 0.72
CA ASP A 17 0.74 -3.21 0.96
C ASP A 17 1.23 -2.60 2.28
N LEU A 18 1.25 -3.39 3.35
CA LEU A 18 1.75 -2.95 4.65
C LEU A 18 3.24 -2.60 4.61
N GLN A 19 4.06 -3.42 3.94
CA GLN A 19 5.49 -3.13 3.78
C GLN A 19 5.72 -1.83 3.02
N VAL A 20 4.98 -1.59 1.94
CA VAL A 20 5.07 -0.35 1.16
C VAL A 20 4.60 0.86 2.00
N TYR A 21 3.52 0.71 2.77
CA TYR A 21 3.06 1.76 3.67
C TYR A 21 4.11 2.13 4.72
N ASN A 22 4.74 1.14 5.36
CA ASN A 22 5.78 1.38 6.35
C ASN A 22 7.00 2.09 5.74
N LEU A 23 7.37 1.76 4.49
CA LEU A 23 8.43 2.45 3.78
C LEU A 23 8.09 3.93 3.52
N ILE A 24 6.87 4.23 3.08
CA ILE A 24 6.39 5.61 2.88
C ILE A 24 6.53 6.42 4.18
N CYS A 25 6.03 5.88 5.30
CA CYS A 25 6.15 6.56 6.60
C CYS A 25 7.61 6.79 7.02
N ALA A 26 8.51 5.84 6.74
CA ALA A 26 9.93 5.99 7.04
C ALA A 26 10.61 7.07 6.19
N LEU A 27 10.25 7.16 4.89
CA LEU A 27 10.74 8.20 4.00
C LEU A 27 10.22 9.57 4.40
N ASP A 28 8.93 9.70 4.73
CA ASP A 28 8.35 10.95 5.19
C ASP A 28 9.02 11.43 6.49
N SER A 29 9.21 10.52 7.45
CA SER A 29 9.89 10.82 8.72
C SER A 29 11.35 11.25 8.51
N PHE A 30 12.05 10.61 7.57
CA PHE A 30 13.41 11.00 7.20
C PHE A 30 13.43 12.39 6.55
N ALA A 31 12.55 12.63 5.58
CA ALA A 31 12.46 13.89 4.86
C ALA A 31 12.12 15.05 5.82
N GLU A 32 11.19 14.83 6.76
CA GLU A 32 10.86 15.81 7.79
C GLU A 32 12.04 16.10 8.73
N LYS A 33 12.71 15.04 9.20
CA LYS A 33 13.83 15.17 10.14
C LYS A 33 15.03 15.91 9.54
N TYR A 34 15.30 15.71 8.25
CA TYR A 34 16.49 16.25 7.58
C TYR A 34 16.19 17.38 6.60
N GLY A 35 14.92 17.75 6.40
CA GLY A 35 14.53 18.75 5.40
C GLY A 35 14.84 18.32 3.97
N ASP A 36 14.77 17.02 3.66
CA ASP A 36 15.14 16.47 2.35
C ASP A 36 13.91 16.31 1.45
N ASP A 37 13.65 17.33 0.63
CA ASP A 37 12.51 17.34 -0.30
C ASP A 37 12.62 16.26 -1.39
N ARG A 38 13.82 15.80 -1.75
CA ARG A 38 13.96 14.71 -2.74
C ARG A 38 13.44 13.38 -2.17
N VAL A 39 13.67 13.14 -0.89
CA VAL A 39 13.15 11.94 -0.21
C VAL A 39 11.62 12.03 -0.07
N ARG A 40 11.08 13.23 0.18
CA ARG A 40 9.62 13.47 0.17
C ARG A 40 8.99 13.19 -1.21
N ASP A 41 9.64 13.59 -2.29
CA ASP A 41 9.19 13.28 -3.64
C ASP A 41 9.20 11.78 -3.93
N MET A 42 10.24 11.05 -3.48
CA MET A 42 10.30 9.59 -3.59
C MET A 42 9.15 8.91 -2.85
N SER A 43 8.85 9.35 -1.62
CA SER A 43 7.71 8.86 -0.84
C SER A 43 6.38 9.02 -1.62
N SER A 44 6.17 10.18 -2.22
CA SER A 44 4.97 10.49 -3.02
C SER A 44 4.85 9.59 -4.26
N GLN A 45 5.96 9.31 -4.95
CA GLN A 45 5.97 8.38 -6.09
C GLN A 45 5.60 6.96 -5.68
N ILE A 46 6.14 6.48 -4.55
CA ILE A 46 5.84 5.15 -3.99
C ILE A 46 4.38 5.05 -3.57
N TYR A 47 3.81 6.10 -2.96
CA TYR A 47 2.39 6.15 -2.63
C TYR A 47 1.49 5.95 -3.86
N GLY A 48 1.80 6.61 -4.98
CA GLY A 48 1.08 6.43 -6.23
C GLY A 48 1.14 4.99 -6.76
N MET A 49 2.28 4.30 -6.59
CA MET A 49 2.42 2.89 -6.96
C MET A 49 1.59 1.97 -6.05
N ARG A 50 1.58 2.22 -4.73
CA ARG A 50 0.80 1.43 -3.75
C ARG A 50 -0.68 1.36 -4.12
N HIS A 51 -1.27 2.48 -4.52
CA HIS A 51 -2.67 2.54 -4.95
C HIS A 51 -2.93 1.64 -6.18
N ARG A 52 -2.00 1.58 -7.14
CA ARG A 52 -2.12 0.71 -8.32
C ARG A 52 -2.06 -0.77 -7.94
N VAL A 53 -1.14 -1.15 -7.05
CA VAL A 53 -1.00 -2.53 -6.55
C VAL A 53 -2.26 -2.97 -5.81
N ARG A 54 -2.80 -2.15 -4.88
CA ARG A 54 -4.05 -2.47 -4.18
C ARG A 54 -5.20 -2.71 -5.16
N ARG A 55 -5.41 -1.83 -6.14
CA ARG A 55 -6.48 -2.01 -7.14
C ARG A 55 -6.32 -3.31 -7.94
N HIS A 56 -5.09 -3.67 -8.30
CA HIS A 56 -4.84 -4.92 -9.04
C HIS A 56 -5.07 -6.16 -8.18
N MET A 57 -4.63 -6.13 -6.91
CA MET A 57 -4.72 -7.29 -6.01
C MET A 57 -6.13 -7.50 -5.45
N HIS A 58 -6.90 -6.43 -5.27
CA HIS A 58 -8.28 -6.45 -4.77
C HIS A 58 -9.31 -6.25 -5.88
N SER A 59 -8.96 -6.48 -7.15
CA SER A 59 -9.87 -6.25 -8.29
C SER A 59 -11.16 -7.07 -8.18
N LYS A 60 -11.11 -8.22 -7.49
CA LYS A 60 -12.27 -9.11 -7.23
C LYS A 60 -13.04 -8.78 -5.95
N ASP A 61 -12.48 -7.99 -5.03
CA ASP A 61 -13.20 -7.58 -3.80
C ASP A 61 -14.27 -6.52 -4.13
N LEU A 62 -14.10 -5.79 -5.24
CA LEU A 62 -15.11 -4.87 -5.78
C LEU A 62 -16.35 -5.61 -6.32
N GLU A 63 -16.20 -6.85 -6.82
CA GLU A 63 -17.33 -7.68 -7.27
C GLU A 63 -18.12 -8.29 -6.10
N ALA A 64 -17.48 -8.53 -4.94
CA ALA A 64 -18.14 -9.04 -3.74
C ALA A 64 -18.98 -7.97 -3.00
N SER A 65 -18.85 -6.69 -3.40
CA SER A 65 -19.64 -5.57 -2.87
C SER A 65 -20.79 -5.14 -3.79
N SER A 66 -21.09 -5.90 -4.85
CA SER A 66 -22.21 -5.64 -5.79
C SER A 66 -23.34 -6.64 -5.63
#